data_AF-A0A0K0DL70-F1
#
_entry.id   AF-A0A0K0DL70-F1
#
_cell.length_a   1.000
_cell.length_b   1.000
_cell.length_c   1.000
_cell.angle_alpha   90.00
_cell.angle_beta   90.00
_cell.angle_gamma   90.00
#
_symmetry.space_group_name_H-M   'P 1'
#
loop_
_entity.id
_entity.type
_entity.pdbx_description
1 polymer ?
#
loop_
_entity_poly.entity_id
_entity_poly.type
_entity_poly.pdbx_seq_one_letter_code
_entity_poly.pdbx_strand_id
1 'polypeptide(L)'
;MVYITVFNIVLTLHGHVRPNLIKVGAVLNKTLSDCELDAEFSQVFSPDITSICWNLDDIKLMPGQNSLSNSSTTISVEKLSDVTMALAVSASEQRRDRTTSCDYCAHPFEACQKIRICASPYVYKTDFIVEGYGSVPVTNGDPKWLPTRVEAFIAAQVKLMKPAEIHICNGSWSEADYLASVLERKGMLERLGAHDNVFVARTDPRDAMERRTFIVTKNSEEVQKKYVIPFAMGPIGGRYSINAVQLTDSPFVVLNMRLLTRVSSSIWDAIGNADFVRCVHSIGRPRPVTVVNKYNIWSFGSSFGENAFLGTKSLGLRLASYRGWKEGWLAMNAALIAIKGPSGKEVFGCVALPKGVGKTEIATMTPTLQGWQVQLLGDDIAWIRCGPNGKLYASAPANGLFACPDDASPDKNENIFKMLSKNAILVNCATTSKGRFHWEALEKFLEDDEKVTDWKRQEWTPEQKRSPAHMNCHYTVLTSSAPNVHPSWELSTGVPLSFHNFTA
;
A
#
# COMPACT_ATOMS: atom_id res chain seq x y z
N MET A 1 -26.84 -2.13 30.61
CA MET A 1 -27.12 -2.45 29.19
C MET A 1 -26.66 -1.23 28.40
N VAL A 2 -25.46 -1.09 27.83
CA VAL A 2 -24.33 -1.98 27.55
C VAL A 2 -23.06 -1.12 27.71
N TYR A 3 -22.17 -1.49 28.64
CA TYR A 3 -20.74 -1.14 28.64
C TYR A 3 -20.04 -2.09 27.65
N ILE A 4 -19.07 -1.61 26.85
CA ILE A 4 -18.06 -2.30 25.96
C ILE A 4 -17.85 -1.40 24.71
N THR A 5 -16.69 -1.04 24.16
CA THR A 5 -15.26 -1.20 24.45
C THR A 5 -14.50 -0.28 23.48
N VAL A 6 -13.73 0.69 23.98
CA VAL A 6 -12.60 1.30 23.24
C VAL A 6 -11.33 0.78 23.91
N PHE A 7 -10.86 -0.41 23.53
CA PHE A 7 -9.60 -0.95 24.04
C PHE A 7 -9.01 -1.98 23.06
N ASN A 8 -7.83 -1.64 22.51
CA ASN A 8 -6.85 -2.39 21.71
C ASN A 8 -6.47 -1.52 20.50
N ILE A 9 -5.46 -0.66 20.55
CA ILE A 9 -4.03 -0.93 20.75
C ILE A 9 -3.40 0.41 21.24
N VAL A 10 -2.32 0.33 22.02
CA VAL A 10 -1.56 1.46 22.64
C VAL A 10 -2.05 1.85 24.05
N LEU A 11 -1.69 1.05 25.06
CA LEU A 11 -1.05 1.50 26.31
C LEU A 11 -0.97 0.35 27.33
N THR A 12 0.04 -0.50 27.19
CA THR A 12 0.66 -1.15 28.36
C THR A 12 2.11 -1.46 28.00
N LEU A 13 3.00 -0.51 28.26
CA LEU A 13 4.39 -0.73 28.67
C LEU A 13 4.97 0.62 29.11
N HIS A 14 4.96 0.81 30.43
CA HIS A 14 5.66 1.79 31.26
C HIS A 14 5.34 3.27 31.09
N GLY A 15 4.90 3.85 32.21
CA GLY A 15 4.54 5.25 32.35
C GLY A 15 5.72 6.16 32.06
N HIS A 16 5.53 7.03 31.08
CA HIS A 16 6.03 8.40 30.94
C HIS A 16 5.27 8.99 29.75
N VAL A 17 4.03 9.43 29.99
CA VAL A 17 3.23 10.14 28.97
C VAL A 17 3.87 11.51 28.79
N ARG A 18 4.49 11.73 27.62
CA ARG A 18 5.11 13.01 27.28
C ARG A 18 4.05 14.08 26.96
N PRO A 19 4.30 15.37 27.24
CA PRO A 19 3.36 16.47 27.02
C PRO A 19 2.81 16.64 25.58
N ASN A 20 3.44 16.00 24.58
CA ASN A 20 3.04 16.14 23.18
C ASN A 20 1.79 15.33 22.78
N LEU A 21 1.41 14.27 23.52
CA LEU A 21 0.14 13.57 23.29
C LEU A 21 -1.07 14.40 23.76
N ILE A 22 -0.86 15.27 24.75
CA ILE A 22 -1.89 16.16 25.30
C ILE A 22 -2.38 17.14 24.23
N LYS A 23 -1.59 17.47 23.20
CA LYS A 23 -2.04 18.38 22.12
C LYS A 23 -2.99 17.75 21.09
N VAL A 24 -2.94 16.44 20.88
CA VAL A 24 -3.89 15.74 19.98
C VAL A 24 -5.14 15.33 20.78
N GLY A 25 -4.96 14.86 22.01
CA GLY A 25 -6.06 14.53 22.91
C GLY A 25 -6.87 15.75 23.40
N ALA A 26 -6.23 16.88 23.70
CA ALA A 26 -6.93 18.09 24.15
C ALA A 26 -7.68 18.83 23.03
N VAL A 27 -7.31 18.61 21.76
CA VAL A 27 -8.09 19.11 20.61
C VAL A 27 -9.28 18.19 20.32
N LEU A 28 -9.15 16.88 20.55
CA LEU A 28 -10.27 15.94 20.50
C LEU A 28 -11.30 16.19 21.62
N ASN A 29 -10.86 16.60 22.81
CA ASN A 29 -11.73 16.87 23.96
C ASN A 29 -12.44 18.25 23.96
N LYS A 30 -12.05 19.19 23.09
CA LYS A 30 -12.71 20.53 23.06
C LYS A 30 -14.06 20.54 22.29
N THR A 31 -14.55 19.36 21.90
CA THR A 31 -15.83 19.19 21.19
C THR A 31 -16.83 18.31 21.97
N LEU A 32 -16.51 17.88 23.20
CA LEU A 32 -17.31 16.88 23.94
C LEU A 32 -17.36 17.14 25.47
N SER A 33 -17.44 18.40 25.91
CA SER A 33 -17.64 18.72 27.33
C SER A 33 -19.13 18.88 27.67
N ASP A 34 -19.81 17.77 27.89
CA ASP A 34 -20.94 17.64 28.82
C ASP A 34 -21.02 16.15 29.24
N CYS A 35 -21.27 15.92 30.54
CA CYS A 35 -21.44 14.64 31.24
C CYS A 35 -20.20 14.09 31.98
N GLU A 36 -20.25 14.27 33.31
CA GLU A 36 -19.44 13.60 34.33
C GLU A 36 -19.95 12.16 34.58
N LEU A 37 -19.05 11.24 34.95
CA LEU A 37 -19.10 10.50 36.23
C LEU A 37 -18.10 9.33 36.30
N ASP A 38 -17.31 9.40 37.36
CA ASP A 38 -16.91 8.41 38.38
C ASP A 38 -16.32 7.02 38.14
N ALA A 39 -15.44 6.72 39.10
CA ALA A 39 -14.47 5.65 39.23
C ALA A 39 -15.06 4.37 39.85
N GLU A 40 -14.52 3.21 39.45
CA GLU A 40 -13.86 2.24 40.34
C GLU A 40 -13.52 0.92 39.60
N PHE A 41 -12.62 0.17 40.23
CA PHE A 41 -12.27 -1.25 40.06
C PHE A 41 -11.14 -1.66 39.10
N SER A 42 -9.96 -1.75 39.73
CA SER A 42 -8.89 -2.71 39.44
C SER A 42 -9.26 -4.12 39.94
N GLN A 43 -8.85 -5.16 39.21
CA GLN A 43 -7.99 -6.29 39.68
C GLN A 43 -8.13 -7.55 38.78
N VAL A 44 -7.06 -8.36 38.81
CA VAL A 44 -6.93 -9.78 38.41
C VAL A 44 -6.40 -10.04 36.99
N PHE A 45 -5.09 -10.33 36.85
CA PHE A 45 -4.55 -11.68 36.57
C PHE A 45 -3.00 -11.73 36.61
N SER A 46 -2.50 -12.91 36.99
CA SER A 46 -1.17 -13.33 37.45
C SER A 46 -0.19 -13.70 36.30
N PRO A 47 1.14 -13.75 36.56
CA PRO A 47 2.19 -13.85 35.53
C PRO A 47 2.72 -15.29 35.39
N ASP A 48 2.69 -15.89 34.19
CA ASP A 48 3.46 -17.12 33.91
C ASP A 48 3.64 -17.42 32.40
N ILE A 49 4.06 -16.41 31.62
CA ILE A 49 4.53 -16.61 30.22
C ILE A 49 5.76 -15.71 29.96
N THR A 50 6.87 -15.92 30.67
CA THR A 50 8.10 -15.11 30.49
C THR A 50 9.39 -15.91 30.29
N SER A 51 9.37 -17.23 30.11
CA SER A 51 10.62 -18.03 30.09
C SER A 51 11.27 -18.26 28.73
N ILE A 52 10.86 -17.60 27.64
CA ILE A 52 11.58 -17.69 26.36
C ILE A 52 11.70 -16.31 25.72
N CYS A 53 12.95 -15.84 25.58
CA CYS A 53 13.41 -14.62 24.88
C CYS A 53 13.63 -13.33 25.69
N TRP A 54 14.44 -13.32 26.75
CA TRP A 54 15.21 -12.13 27.12
C TRP A 54 16.52 -12.52 27.83
N ASN A 55 17.66 -12.21 27.23
CA ASN A 55 18.92 -12.08 27.97
C ASN A 55 19.17 -10.57 28.10
N LEU A 56 18.97 -10.05 29.32
CA LEU A 56 18.82 -8.63 29.64
C LEU A 56 20.01 -8.07 30.46
N ASP A 57 21.16 -8.74 30.43
CA ASP A 57 22.29 -8.42 31.32
C ASP A 57 23.24 -7.32 30.82
N ASP A 58 23.05 -6.76 29.62
CA ASP A 58 23.97 -5.75 29.05
C ASP A 58 23.55 -4.28 29.24
N ILE A 59 22.61 -3.97 30.15
CA ILE A 59 22.26 -2.58 30.47
C ILE A 59 22.66 -2.26 31.92
N LYS A 60 23.94 -1.93 32.13
CA LYS A 60 24.37 -1.12 33.28
C LYS A 60 24.40 0.35 32.88
N LEU A 61 23.58 1.15 33.56
CA LEU A 61 23.60 2.61 33.54
C LEU A 61 24.83 3.17 34.29
N MET A 62 25.26 4.35 33.82
CA MET A 62 26.54 5.05 34.02
C MET A 62 26.93 5.40 35.47
N PRO A 63 28.16 5.92 35.68
CA PRO A 63 28.25 7.34 36.03
C PRO A 63 29.39 8.10 35.35
N GLY A 64 29.20 9.41 35.16
CA GLY A 64 30.06 10.27 34.35
C GLY A 64 31.38 10.68 34.99
N GLN A 65 32.24 11.31 34.18
CA GLN A 65 33.23 12.28 34.62
C GLN A 65 33.67 13.16 33.45
N ASN A 66 33.88 14.44 33.78
CA ASN A 66 34.55 15.46 32.97
C ASN A 66 35.94 15.00 32.50
N SER A 67 36.33 15.34 31.27
CA SER A 67 37.56 16.11 31.00
C SER A 67 37.80 16.28 29.49
N LEU A 68 38.30 17.47 29.17
CA LEU A 68 38.83 17.87 27.88
C LEU A 68 40.07 17.05 27.51
N SER A 69 40.22 16.72 26.22
CA SER A 69 41.50 16.87 25.53
C SER A 69 41.32 16.84 24.01
N ASN A 70 41.91 17.85 23.38
CA ASN A 70 42.06 18.06 21.94
C ASN A 70 42.73 16.88 21.23
N SER A 71 42.24 16.56 20.03
CA SER A 71 43.13 16.25 18.90
C SER A 71 42.39 16.52 17.58
N SER A 72 42.79 17.62 16.97
CA SER A 72 42.48 18.05 15.62
C SER A 72 43.02 17.07 14.58
N THR A 73 42.18 16.65 13.64
CA THR A 73 42.64 16.24 12.31
C THR A 73 41.79 16.94 11.27
N THR A 74 42.28 18.10 10.84
CA THR A 74 41.75 18.91 9.75
C THR A 74 42.01 18.18 8.44
N ILE A 75 40.97 17.87 7.67
CA ILE A 75 41.10 17.55 6.24
C ILE A 75 40.35 18.64 5.47
N SER A 76 41.13 19.32 4.64
CA SER A 76 40.80 20.50 3.83
C SER A 76 39.63 20.24 2.86
N VAL A 77 38.62 21.10 2.94
CA VAL A 77 37.55 21.25 1.94
C VAL A 77 37.96 22.35 0.97
N GLU A 78 38.64 21.99 -0.11
CA GLU A 78 38.78 22.86 -1.27
C GLU A 78 38.59 22.02 -2.55
N LYS A 79 37.72 22.53 -3.44
CA LYS A 79 37.29 21.98 -4.75
C LYS A 79 36.09 21.03 -4.74
N LEU A 80 34.89 21.60 -4.57
CA LEU A 80 33.64 21.04 -5.11
C LEU A 80 32.65 22.13 -5.59
N SER A 81 33.12 23.37 -5.79
CA SER A 81 32.29 24.51 -6.24
C SER A 81 32.08 24.59 -7.75
N ASP A 82 32.74 23.75 -8.55
CA ASP A 82 32.80 23.94 -10.02
C ASP A 82 31.94 22.92 -10.81
N VAL A 83 31.10 22.12 -10.14
CA VAL A 83 30.22 21.13 -10.82
C VAL A 83 28.72 21.39 -10.58
N THR A 84 28.35 22.40 -9.78
CA THR A 84 26.94 22.65 -9.40
C THR A 84 26.22 23.71 -10.25
N MET A 85 26.86 24.24 -11.30
CA MET A 85 26.23 25.20 -12.24
C MET A 85 26.14 24.67 -13.68
N ALA A 86 25.75 23.41 -13.86
CA ALA A 86 25.43 22.86 -15.19
C ALA A 86 24.17 21.98 -15.25
N LEU A 87 23.42 21.82 -14.15
CA LEU A 87 22.21 20.98 -14.11
C LEU A 87 20.97 21.68 -13.55
N ALA A 88 21.00 23.00 -13.41
CA ALA A 88 19.90 23.80 -12.89
C ALA A 88 19.33 24.78 -13.92
N VAL A 89 19.16 24.36 -15.18
CA VAL A 89 18.31 25.07 -16.17
C VAL A 89 17.74 24.04 -17.16
N SER A 90 16.76 23.23 -16.75
CA SER A 90 15.86 22.46 -17.65
C SER A 90 14.86 21.61 -16.83
N ALA A 91 13.94 22.24 -16.10
CA ALA A 91 12.73 21.54 -15.63
C ALA A 91 11.58 22.50 -15.25
N SER A 92 11.60 23.74 -15.70
CA SER A 92 10.53 24.71 -15.45
C SER A 92 10.34 25.61 -16.65
N GLU A 93 9.72 25.08 -17.69
CA GLU A 93 8.85 25.80 -18.64
C GLU A 93 8.47 24.85 -19.78
N GLN A 94 7.26 25.04 -20.34
CA GLN A 94 6.69 24.33 -21.50
C GLN A 94 5.92 23.02 -21.24
N ARG A 95 4.76 23.15 -20.57
CA ARG A 95 3.52 22.64 -21.17
C ARG A 95 2.79 23.82 -21.79
N ARG A 96 3.18 24.18 -23.02
CA ARG A 96 2.39 25.06 -23.89
C ARG A 96 1.67 24.22 -24.94
N ASP A 97 0.53 24.75 -25.30
CA ASP A 97 -0.53 24.25 -26.16
C ASP A 97 -0.06 23.68 -27.50
N ARG A 98 -0.74 22.64 -28.00
CA ARG A 98 -0.35 21.84 -29.18
C ARG A 98 -0.75 22.46 -30.53
N THR A 99 -0.87 23.78 -30.62
CA THR A 99 -1.43 24.45 -31.81
C THR A 99 -0.68 25.69 -32.30
N THR A 100 0.57 25.93 -31.88
CA THR A 100 1.36 27.07 -32.38
C THR A 100 2.58 26.63 -33.19
N SER A 101 2.65 27.08 -34.44
CA SER A 101 3.81 26.97 -35.32
C SER A 101 4.97 27.80 -34.78
N CYS A 102 6.19 27.25 -34.80
CA CYS A 102 7.39 28.01 -34.47
C CYS A 102 7.78 28.91 -35.65
N ASP A 103 7.67 30.23 -35.47
CA ASP A 103 7.98 31.26 -36.49
C ASP A 103 9.46 31.34 -36.90
N TYR A 104 10.34 30.52 -36.33
CA TYR A 104 11.79 30.57 -36.56
C TYR A 104 12.36 29.44 -37.43
N CYS A 105 11.57 28.42 -37.76
CA CYS A 105 12.04 27.31 -38.58
C CYS A 105 11.00 26.97 -39.65
N ALA A 106 11.23 27.42 -40.88
CA ALA A 106 10.46 27.06 -42.07
C ALA A 106 10.68 25.60 -42.52
N HIS A 107 10.79 24.67 -41.57
CA HIS A 107 10.83 23.24 -41.85
C HIS A 107 9.40 22.67 -41.80
N PRO A 108 8.91 22.05 -42.88
CA PRO A 108 7.66 21.31 -42.81
C PRO A 108 7.82 20.21 -41.74
N PHE A 109 6.85 20.11 -40.83
CA PHE A 109 6.73 18.96 -39.94
C PHE A 109 6.53 17.71 -40.80
N GLU A 110 7.62 17.00 -41.11
CA GLU A 110 7.51 15.64 -41.62
C GLU A 110 6.82 14.81 -40.55
N ALA A 111 5.78 14.09 -40.96
CA ALA A 111 5.07 13.17 -40.09
C ALA A 111 6.09 12.27 -39.39
N CYS A 112 6.07 12.27 -38.06
CA CYS A 112 6.93 11.44 -37.23
C CYS A 112 6.84 10.00 -37.75
N GLN A 113 7.85 9.55 -38.50
CA GLN A 113 7.97 8.14 -38.82
C GLN A 113 8.00 7.43 -37.46
N LYS A 114 7.07 6.50 -37.27
CA LYS A 114 7.09 5.62 -36.10
C LYS A 114 8.43 4.92 -36.14
N ILE A 115 9.39 5.40 -35.36
CA ILE A 115 10.61 4.66 -35.06
C ILE A 115 10.11 3.40 -34.37
N ARG A 116 10.05 2.30 -35.12
CA ARG A 116 9.98 0.97 -34.52
C ARG A 116 11.31 0.82 -33.80
N ILE A 117 11.31 1.17 -32.51
CA ILE A 117 12.31 0.65 -31.59
C ILE A 117 12.03 -0.85 -31.55
N CYS A 118 12.75 -1.59 -32.39
CA CYS A 118 12.86 -3.02 -32.25
C CYS A 118 13.63 -3.21 -30.94
N ALA A 119 12.90 -3.39 -29.84
CA ALA A 119 13.49 -3.66 -28.54
C ALA A 119 14.33 -4.93 -28.70
N SER A 120 15.64 -4.74 -28.73
CA SER A 120 16.60 -5.82 -28.87
C SER A 120 16.37 -6.84 -27.74
N PRO A 121 16.33 -8.15 -28.00
CA PRO A 121 16.02 -9.18 -26.99
C PRO A 121 17.12 -9.40 -25.95
N TYR A 122 18.14 -8.54 -25.90
CA TYR A 122 19.24 -8.66 -24.95
C TYR A 122 18.79 -8.19 -23.57
N VAL A 123 18.50 -9.16 -22.70
CA VAL A 123 18.45 -8.94 -21.25
C VAL A 123 19.89 -8.80 -20.77
N TYR A 124 20.31 -7.59 -20.41
CA TYR A 124 21.57 -7.39 -19.68
C TYR A 124 21.40 -8.02 -18.30
N LYS A 125 21.95 -9.23 -18.13
CA LYS A 125 22.07 -9.84 -16.80
C LYS A 125 23.26 -9.19 -16.10
N THR A 126 22.96 -8.36 -15.10
CA THR A 126 23.94 -7.93 -14.12
C THR A 126 23.89 -8.89 -12.94
N ASP A 127 24.99 -9.01 -12.21
CA ASP A 127 25.07 -9.87 -11.04
C ASP A 127 25.03 -9.01 -9.77
N PHE A 128 24.20 -9.41 -8.81
CA PHE A 128 24.20 -8.86 -7.45
C PHE A 128 25.23 -9.63 -6.61
N ILE A 129 26.35 -9.00 -6.29
CA ILE A 129 27.48 -9.64 -5.61
C ILE A 129 27.31 -9.50 -4.10
N VAL A 130 27.35 -10.63 -3.40
CA VAL A 130 27.22 -10.68 -1.94
C VAL A 130 28.46 -11.34 -1.34
N GLU A 131 29.20 -10.58 -0.54
CA GLU A 131 30.39 -11.06 0.15
C GLU A 131 30.07 -12.29 1.02
N GLY A 132 30.82 -13.37 0.81
CA GLY A 132 30.65 -14.65 1.52
C GLY A 132 29.50 -15.52 1.04
N TYR A 133 28.75 -15.12 0.01
CA TYR A 133 27.68 -15.93 -0.62
C TYR A 133 27.94 -16.20 -2.09
N GLY A 134 28.42 -15.21 -2.85
CA GLY A 134 28.63 -15.30 -4.30
C GLY A 134 27.78 -14.29 -5.07
N SER A 135 27.58 -14.53 -6.37
CA SER A 135 26.71 -13.69 -7.21
C SER A 135 25.31 -14.26 -7.37
N VAL A 136 24.31 -13.37 -7.49
CA VAL A 136 22.94 -13.71 -7.87
C VAL A 136 22.56 -12.96 -9.13
N PRO A 137 22.10 -13.63 -10.20
CA PRO A 137 21.66 -12.96 -11.42
C PRO A 137 20.51 -11.98 -11.16
N VAL A 138 20.62 -10.78 -11.74
CA VAL A 138 19.58 -9.75 -11.74
C VAL A 138 18.90 -9.76 -13.11
N THR A 139 17.61 -10.06 -13.13
CA THR A 139 16.82 -10.14 -14.37
C THR A 139 16.15 -8.84 -14.78
N ASN A 140 16.10 -7.85 -13.88
CA ASN A 140 15.56 -6.52 -14.16
C ASN A 140 16.15 -5.48 -13.20
N GLY A 141 16.41 -4.29 -13.72
CA GLY A 141 17.07 -3.19 -13.02
C GLY A 141 18.60 -3.36 -12.92
N ASP A 142 19.26 -2.32 -12.41
CA ASP A 142 20.71 -2.31 -12.16
C ASP A 142 20.97 -2.05 -10.68
N PRO A 143 21.63 -2.98 -9.96
CA PRO A 143 21.97 -2.81 -8.55
C PRO A 143 22.71 -1.51 -8.22
N LYS A 144 23.49 -0.96 -9.16
CA LYS A 144 24.28 0.26 -8.94
C LYS A 144 23.46 1.50 -8.60
N TRP A 145 22.15 1.44 -8.86
CA TRP A 145 21.20 2.52 -8.62
C TRP A 145 20.55 2.40 -7.24
N LEU A 146 20.82 1.31 -6.53
CA LEU A 146 20.29 1.08 -5.20
C LEU A 146 21.08 1.90 -4.18
N PRO A 147 20.40 2.56 -3.22
CA PRO A 147 21.09 3.16 -2.09
C PRO A 147 21.85 2.12 -1.27
N THR A 148 23.01 2.48 -0.71
CA THR A 148 23.88 1.54 0.04
C THR A 148 23.15 0.77 1.15
N ARG A 149 22.21 1.43 1.86
CA ARG A 149 21.42 0.76 2.91
C ARG A 149 20.41 -0.24 2.33
N VAL A 150 19.92 -0.01 1.12
CA VAL A 150 19.04 -0.93 0.38
C VAL A 150 19.84 -2.12 -0.13
N GLU A 151 21.03 -1.89 -0.68
CA GLU A 151 21.95 -2.98 -1.08
C GLU A 151 22.29 -3.87 0.12
N ALA A 152 22.67 -3.30 1.26
CA ALA A 152 22.97 -4.05 2.48
C ALA A 152 21.76 -4.86 2.97
N PHE A 153 20.56 -4.29 2.89
CA PHE A 153 19.33 -5.01 3.21
C PHE A 153 19.12 -6.18 2.26
N ILE A 154 19.18 -5.97 0.95
CA ILE A 154 19.01 -7.04 -0.06
C ILE A 154 20.07 -8.12 0.13
N ALA A 155 21.34 -7.75 0.34
CA ALA A 155 22.44 -8.68 0.57
C ALA A 155 22.19 -9.58 1.80
N ALA A 156 21.73 -9.00 2.91
CA ALA A 156 21.36 -9.78 4.10
C ALA A 156 20.23 -10.78 3.81
N GLN A 157 19.24 -10.37 3.02
CA GLN A 157 18.11 -11.24 2.66
C GLN A 157 18.47 -12.28 1.60
N VAL A 158 19.42 -11.99 0.71
CA VAL A 158 19.99 -12.96 -0.24
C VAL A 158 20.71 -14.08 0.51
N LYS A 159 21.53 -13.76 1.51
CA LYS A 159 22.21 -14.76 2.36
C LYS A 159 21.20 -15.70 3.04
N LEU A 160 20.08 -15.14 3.50
CA LEU A 160 19.04 -15.87 4.21
C LEU A 160 18.17 -16.72 3.27
N MET A 161 17.64 -16.13 2.20
CA MET A 161 16.63 -16.74 1.34
C MET A 161 17.21 -17.49 0.14
N LYS A 162 18.50 -17.28 -0.17
CA LYS A 162 19.24 -17.91 -1.27
C LYS A 162 18.48 -17.92 -2.60
N PRO A 163 18.05 -16.75 -3.12
CA PRO A 163 17.24 -16.69 -4.34
C PRO A 163 18.04 -17.09 -5.58
N ALA A 164 17.33 -17.61 -6.58
CA ALA A 164 17.92 -17.99 -7.88
C ALA A 164 18.24 -16.73 -8.70
N GLU A 165 17.36 -15.74 -8.60
CA GLU A 165 17.38 -14.53 -9.41
C GLU A 165 16.76 -13.37 -8.60
N ILE A 166 17.20 -12.15 -8.89
CA ILE A 166 16.64 -10.91 -8.35
C ILE A 166 15.97 -10.13 -9.48
N HIS A 167 14.79 -9.58 -9.22
CA HIS A 167 14.08 -8.68 -10.11
C HIS A 167 13.83 -7.36 -9.38
N ILE A 168 14.55 -6.30 -9.73
CA ILE A 168 14.34 -4.98 -9.12
C ILE A 168 13.17 -4.31 -9.85
N CYS A 169 12.06 -4.09 -9.16
CA CYS A 169 10.85 -3.55 -9.77
C CYS A 169 11.00 -2.07 -10.09
N ASN A 170 10.49 -1.65 -11.25
CA ASN A 170 10.51 -0.25 -11.68
C ASN A 170 9.12 0.41 -11.65
N GLY A 171 8.04 -0.37 -11.53
CA GLY A 171 6.66 0.12 -11.45
C GLY A 171 6.03 0.50 -12.80
N SER A 172 6.75 0.30 -13.90
CA SER A 172 6.24 0.63 -15.25
C SER A 172 5.05 -0.25 -15.65
N TRP A 173 4.24 0.24 -16.60
CA TRP A 173 3.17 -0.56 -17.19
C TRP A 173 3.72 -1.77 -17.96
N SER A 174 4.84 -1.60 -18.67
CA SER A 174 5.50 -2.70 -19.40
C SER A 174 5.96 -3.83 -18.47
N GLU A 175 6.47 -3.50 -17.28
CA GLU A 175 6.79 -4.49 -16.26
C GLU A 175 5.52 -5.21 -15.77
N ALA A 176 4.44 -4.48 -15.51
CA ALA A 176 3.18 -5.06 -15.09
C ALA A 176 2.60 -6.01 -16.16
N ASP A 177 2.60 -5.59 -17.43
CA ASP A 177 2.11 -6.40 -18.55
C ASP A 177 2.94 -7.68 -18.73
N TYR A 178 4.26 -7.58 -18.58
CA TYR A 178 5.15 -8.75 -18.60
C TYR A 178 4.82 -9.74 -17.47
N LEU A 179 4.70 -9.25 -16.22
CA LEU A 179 4.41 -10.09 -15.06
C LEU A 179 3.01 -10.70 -15.13
N ALA A 180 2.01 -9.94 -15.58
CA ALA A 180 0.65 -10.44 -15.83
C ALA A 180 0.68 -11.56 -16.88
N SER A 181 1.38 -11.36 -18.00
CA SER A 181 1.54 -12.38 -19.05
C SER A 181 2.23 -13.66 -18.53
N VAL A 182 3.21 -13.52 -17.63
CA VAL A 182 3.86 -14.68 -16.97
C VAL A 182 2.85 -15.45 -16.11
N LEU A 183 2.03 -14.74 -15.34
CA LEU A 183 1.01 -15.35 -14.47
C LEU A 183 -0.14 -15.99 -15.27
N GLU A 184 -0.56 -15.37 -16.37
CA GLU A 184 -1.55 -15.92 -17.31
C GLU A 184 -1.05 -17.25 -17.89
N ARG A 185 0.18 -17.29 -18.40
CA ARG A 185 0.78 -18.55 -18.92
C ARG A 185 0.89 -19.65 -17.86
N LYS A 186 1.01 -19.28 -16.58
CA LYS A 186 1.03 -20.22 -15.45
C LYS A 186 -0.37 -20.61 -14.96
N GLY A 187 -1.44 -20.08 -15.56
CA GLY A 187 -2.82 -20.32 -15.13
C GLY A 187 -3.15 -19.75 -13.75
N MET A 188 -2.37 -18.77 -13.28
CA MET A 188 -2.57 -18.08 -11.99
C MET A 188 -3.45 -16.84 -12.13
N LEU A 189 -3.42 -16.19 -13.29
CA LEU A 189 -4.34 -15.12 -13.67
C LEU A 189 -5.16 -15.55 -14.89
N GLU A 190 -6.42 -15.15 -14.90
CA GLU A 190 -7.31 -15.24 -16.05
C GLU A 190 -7.70 -13.81 -16.44
N ARG A 191 -7.55 -13.48 -17.73
CA ARG A 191 -7.94 -12.18 -18.26
C ARG A 191 -9.42 -12.15 -18.59
N LEU A 192 -10.09 -11.08 -18.18
CA LEU A 192 -11.51 -10.87 -18.40
C LEU A 192 -11.72 -10.10 -19.70
N GLY A 193 -12.08 -10.80 -20.78
CA GLY A 193 -12.17 -10.25 -22.14
C GLY A 193 -13.21 -9.14 -22.34
N ALA A 194 -14.18 -9.00 -21.43
CA ALA A 194 -15.17 -7.93 -21.47
C ALA A 194 -14.64 -6.58 -20.95
N HIS A 195 -13.42 -6.54 -20.41
CA HIS A 195 -12.86 -5.37 -19.74
C HIS A 195 -11.43 -5.06 -20.21
N ASP A 196 -10.98 -3.81 -20.04
CA ASP A 196 -9.65 -3.38 -20.51
C ASP A 196 -8.56 -3.66 -19.47
N ASN A 197 -7.72 -4.66 -19.71
CA ASN A 197 -6.61 -5.02 -18.80
C ASN A 197 -7.08 -5.37 -17.38
N VAL A 198 -8.12 -6.22 -17.29
CA VAL A 198 -8.66 -6.73 -16.03
C VAL A 198 -8.41 -8.22 -15.90
N PHE A 199 -8.04 -8.64 -14.69
CA PHE A 199 -7.70 -10.02 -14.39
C PHE A 199 -8.45 -10.52 -13.17
N VAL A 200 -8.70 -11.83 -13.13
CA VAL A 200 -9.09 -12.54 -11.92
C VAL A 200 -7.98 -13.51 -11.49
N ALA A 201 -7.72 -13.55 -10.19
CA ALA A 201 -6.97 -14.61 -9.53
C ALA A 201 -7.92 -15.46 -8.69
N ARG A 202 -7.68 -16.77 -8.62
CA ARG A 202 -8.38 -17.66 -7.68
C ARG A 202 -7.33 -18.27 -6.77
N THR A 203 -7.42 -17.99 -5.48
CA THR A 203 -6.46 -18.47 -4.47
C THR A 203 -6.80 -19.89 -4.06
N ASP A 204 -5.81 -20.57 -3.48
CA ASP A 204 -6.09 -21.79 -2.72
C ASP A 204 -7.10 -21.48 -1.61
N PRO A 205 -8.19 -22.27 -1.45
CA PRO A 205 -9.16 -22.05 -0.37
C PRO A 205 -8.53 -21.91 1.01
N ARG A 206 -7.36 -22.51 1.24
CA ARG A 206 -6.63 -22.47 2.51
C ARG A 206 -5.90 -21.15 2.74
N ASP A 207 -5.48 -20.47 1.67
CA ASP A 207 -4.92 -19.11 1.71
C ASP A 207 -6.03 -18.05 1.74
N ALA A 208 -7.24 -18.43 1.28
CA ALA A 208 -8.43 -17.60 1.34
C ALA A 208 -9.06 -17.52 2.74
N MET A 209 -8.73 -18.44 3.66
CA MET A 209 -9.27 -18.44 5.03
C MET A 209 -8.44 -17.52 5.94
N GLU A 210 -9.11 -16.59 6.63
CA GLU A 210 -8.51 -15.71 7.65
C GLU A 210 -8.08 -16.46 8.94
N ARG A 211 -8.28 -17.78 8.99
CA ARG A 211 -7.86 -18.64 10.11
C ARG A 211 -6.49 -19.25 9.84
N ARG A 212 -5.69 -19.36 10.91
CA ARG A 212 -4.37 -19.99 11.00
C ARG A 212 -4.45 -21.46 10.54
N THR A 213 -4.44 -21.68 9.22
CA THR A 213 -4.60 -22.99 8.62
C THR A 213 -3.24 -23.52 8.18
N PHE A 214 -3.05 -24.80 8.44
CA PHE A 214 -1.76 -25.39 8.68
C PHE A 214 -1.53 -26.56 7.72
N ILE A 215 -0.73 -26.37 6.67
CA ILE A 215 -0.37 -27.46 5.76
C ILE A 215 1.12 -27.47 5.47
N VAL A 216 1.69 -28.66 5.60
CA VAL A 216 3.08 -29.02 5.34
C VAL A 216 3.09 -29.92 4.11
N THR A 217 3.87 -29.58 3.09
CA THR A 217 4.26 -30.50 2.02
C THR A 217 5.78 -30.61 1.96
N LYS A 218 6.28 -31.75 1.47
CA LYS A 218 7.65 -32.25 1.72
C LYS A 218 8.79 -31.55 0.96
N ASN A 219 8.55 -30.68 -0.02
CA ASN A 219 9.62 -30.15 -0.88
C ASN A 219 9.88 -28.65 -0.62
N SER A 220 11.02 -28.39 0.01
CA SER A 220 11.53 -27.07 0.45
C SER A 220 12.59 -26.47 -0.49
N GLU A 221 12.84 -27.08 -1.66
CA GLU A 221 14.03 -26.84 -2.48
C GLU A 221 13.81 -26.05 -3.78
N GLU A 222 12.63 -25.49 -4.02
CA GLU A 222 12.44 -24.64 -5.21
C GLU A 222 13.11 -23.28 -4.99
N VAL A 223 14.27 -23.08 -5.62
CA VAL A 223 15.01 -21.81 -5.60
C VAL A 223 14.17 -20.76 -6.35
N GLN A 224 13.61 -19.79 -5.64
CA GLN A 224 12.66 -18.82 -6.19
C GLN A 224 13.31 -17.48 -6.54
N LYS A 225 12.83 -16.87 -7.64
CA LYS A 225 13.08 -15.45 -7.97
C LYS A 225 12.56 -14.55 -6.86
N LYS A 226 13.33 -13.53 -6.46
CA LYS A 226 12.89 -12.50 -5.52
C LYS A 226 12.73 -11.17 -6.22
N TYR A 227 11.57 -10.57 -6.05
CA TYR A 227 11.23 -9.23 -6.52
C TYR A 227 11.56 -8.22 -5.43
N VAL A 228 12.20 -7.11 -5.80
CA VAL A 228 12.51 -5.97 -4.94
C VAL A 228 11.58 -4.83 -5.32
N ILE A 229 10.59 -4.54 -4.48
CA ILE A 229 9.57 -3.53 -4.73
C ILE A 229 9.93 -2.25 -3.95
N PRO A 230 10.49 -1.21 -4.60
CA PRO A 230 10.50 0.14 -4.02
C PRO A 230 9.08 0.66 -3.94
N PHE A 231 8.62 1.11 -2.77
CA PHE A 231 7.33 1.76 -2.69
C PHE A 231 7.27 2.89 -1.66
N ALA A 232 6.37 3.84 -1.90
CA ALA A 232 6.04 4.92 -0.99
C ALA A 232 4.56 4.84 -0.57
N MET A 233 4.34 4.99 0.74
CA MET A 233 3.04 5.29 1.33
C MET A 233 2.93 6.81 1.48
N GLY A 234 2.02 7.43 0.73
CA GLY A 234 1.97 8.87 0.45
C GLY A 234 2.74 9.25 -0.83
N PRO A 235 2.59 10.49 -1.33
CA PRO A 235 3.26 10.97 -2.55
C PRO A 235 4.79 10.82 -2.48
N ILE A 236 5.44 10.40 -3.57
CA ILE A 236 6.91 10.23 -3.59
C ILE A 236 7.60 11.57 -3.32
N GLY A 237 8.59 11.58 -2.42
CA GLY A 237 9.27 12.80 -1.97
C GLY A 237 8.45 13.69 -1.03
N GLY A 238 7.21 13.29 -0.71
CA GLY A 238 6.35 14.01 0.23
C GLY A 238 6.93 14.00 1.65
N ARG A 239 6.84 15.14 2.34
CA ARG A 239 7.38 15.33 3.70
C ARG A 239 6.91 14.29 4.71
N TYR A 240 5.67 13.82 4.58
CA TYR A 240 5.05 12.86 5.49
C TYR A 240 4.96 11.44 4.93
N SER A 241 5.51 11.22 3.73
CA SER A 241 5.49 9.93 3.08
C SER A 241 6.48 8.98 3.75
N ILE A 242 6.16 7.69 3.72
CA ILE A 242 7.05 6.65 4.22
C ILE A 242 7.55 5.83 3.04
N ASN A 243 8.87 5.88 2.82
CA ASN A 243 9.54 5.04 1.85
C ASN A 243 9.83 3.64 2.44
N ALA A 244 9.66 2.62 1.62
CA ALA A 244 9.79 1.23 2.01
C ALA A 244 10.31 0.38 0.84
N VAL A 245 10.91 -0.77 1.19
CA VAL A 245 11.35 -1.76 0.22
C VAL A 245 10.78 -3.11 0.62
N GLN A 246 9.97 -3.71 -0.26
CA GLN A 246 9.42 -5.04 -0.06
C GLN A 246 10.12 -6.09 -0.93
N LEU A 247 10.68 -7.11 -0.29
CA LEU A 247 11.11 -8.34 -0.95
C LEU A 247 9.96 -9.32 -0.99
N THR A 248 9.70 -9.95 -2.14
CA THR A 248 8.66 -10.98 -2.30
C THR A 248 9.09 -12.02 -3.33
N ASP A 249 8.64 -13.27 -3.22
CA ASP A 249 8.73 -14.28 -4.29
C ASP A 249 7.50 -14.34 -5.19
N SER A 250 6.50 -13.48 -4.94
CA SER A 250 5.24 -13.49 -5.65
C SER A 250 5.11 -12.34 -6.65
N PRO A 251 5.07 -12.60 -7.97
CA PRO A 251 4.75 -11.57 -8.95
C PRO A 251 3.30 -11.07 -8.83
N PHE A 252 2.39 -11.86 -8.27
CA PHE A 252 1.03 -11.42 -7.96
C PHE A 252 1.02 -10.30 -6.90
N VAL A 253 1.91 -10.39 -5.90
CA VAL A 253 2.11 -9.32 -4.91
C VAL A 253 2.69 -8.06 -5.56
N VAL A 254 3.62 -8.21 -6.51
CA VAL A 254 4.18 -7.06 -7.25
C VAL A 254 3.07 -6.29 -7.98
N LEU A 255 2.20 -7.00 -8.70
CA LEU A 255 1.09 -6.39 -9.45
C LEU A 255 0.11 -5.63 -8.54
N ASN A 256 -0.26 -6.21 -7.40
CA ASN A 256 -1.15 -5.56 -6.44
C ASN A 256 -0.48 -4.37 -5.73
N MET A 257 0.78 -4.51 -5.30
CA MET A 257 1.53 -3.42 -4.67
C MET A 257 1.70 -2.23 -5.60
N ARG A 258 1.85 -2.46 -6.92
CA ARG A 258 1.88 -1.39 -7.93
C ARG A 258 0.59 -0.57 -7.97
N LEU A 259 -0.56 -1.19 -7.74
CA LEU A 259 -1.84 -0.48 -7.70
C LEU A 259 -2.05 0.19 -6.33
N LEU A 260 -1.76 -0.52 -5.24
CA LEU A 260 -2.07 -0.12 -3.87
C LEU A 260 -1.09 0.89 -3.27
N THR A 261 0.13 0.95 -3.79
CA THR A 261 1.19 1.85 -3.34
C THR A 261 1.85 2.53 -4.52
N ARG A 262 2.63 3.58 -4.28
CA ARG A 262 3.40 4.23 -5.35
C ARG A 262 4.69 3.44 -5.53
N VAL A 263 4.77 2.62 -6.57
CA VAL A 263 5.97 1.86 -6.96
C VAL A 263 6.67 2.60 -8.09
N SER A 264 7.92 3.00 -7.88
CA SER A 264 8.72 3.71 -8.89
C SER A 264 10.21 3.62 -8.60
N SER A 265 11.03 3.72 -9.64
CA SER A 265 12.48 3.82 -9.50
C SER A 265 12.93 5.13 -8.84
N SER A 266 12.14 6.21 -8.92
CA SER A 266 12.46 7.50 -8.26
C SER A 266 12.47 7.43 -6.73
N ILE A 267 11.99 6.31 -6.17
CA ILE A 267 12.01 6.06 -4.73
C ILE A 267 13.44 5.78 -4.25
N TRP A 268 14.34 5.31 -5.12
CA TRP A 268 15.75 5.19 -4.79
C TRP A 268 16.35 6.55 -4.43
N ASP A 269 16.03 7.59 -5.21
CA ASP A 269 16.44 8.97 -4.92
C ASP A 269 15.77 9.50 -3.65
N ALA A 270 14.48 9.21 -3.46
CA ALA A 270 13.74 9.62 -2.26
C ALA A 270 14.26 8.94 -0.98
N ILE A 271 14.82 7.73 -1.08
CA ILE A 271 15.51 7.06 0.02
C ILE A 271 16.88 7.69 0.23
N GLY A 272 17.72 7.80 -0.81
CA GLY A 272 19.08 8.30 -0.70
C GLY A 272 19.82 7.71 0.51
N ASN A 273 20.27 8.57 1.43
CA ASN A 273 20.95 8.14 2.67
C ASN A 273 20.00 8.00 3.88
N ALA A 274 18.70 8.24 3.72
CA ALA A 274 17.71 8.15 4.77
C ALA A 274 17.47 6.68 5.21
N ASP A 275 16.71 6.51 6.29
CA ASP A 275 16.20 5.18 6.66
C ASP A 275 14.89 4.89 5.91
N PHE A 276 14.59 3.61 5.73
CA PHE A 276 13.39 3.13 5.04
C PHE A 276 12.80 1.93 5.78
N VAL A 277 11.53 1.63 5.53
CA VAL A 277 10.90 0.44 6.12
C VAL A 277 11.30 -0.80 5.33
N ARG A 278 11.80 -1.81 6.04
CA ARG A 278 12.22 -3.08 5.45
C ARG A 278 11.06 -4.08 5.52
N CYS A 279 10.56 -4.48 4.37
CA CYS A 279 9.47 -5.44 4.25
C CYS A 279 10.01 -6.74 3.63
N VAL A 280 9.86 -7.86 4.32
CA VAL A 280 10.23 -9.20 3.81
C VAL A 280 8.96 -10.01 3.70
N HIS A 281 8.67 -10.50 2.52
CA HIS A 281 7.53 -11.35 2.23
C HIS A 281 8.01 -12.64 1.53
N SER A 282 7.41 -13.76 1.89
CA SER A 282 7.54 -15.01 1.14
C SER A 282 6.23 -15.77 1.18
N ILE A 283 5.78 -16.29 0.05
CA ILE A 283 4.65 -17.22 0.02
C ILE A 283 4.99 -18.45 0.84
N GLY A 284 6.26 -18.87 0.88
CA GLY A 284 6.85 -19.69 1.94
C GLY A 284 5.98 -20.84 2.48
N ARG A 285 6.33 -22.09 2.24
CA ARG A 285 5.53 -23.22 2.74
C ARG A 285 5.98 -23.63 4.17
N PRO A 286 5.57 -22.95 5.26
CA PRO A 286 4.22 -23.06 5.82
C PRO A 286 3.56 -21.73 6.30
N ARG A 287 2.23 -21.76 6.54
CA ARG A 287 1.37 -20.87 7.40
C ARG A 287 1.63 -19.34 7.42
N PRO A 288 0.60 -18.48 7.20
CA PRO A 288 0.73 -17.04 7.36
C PRO A 288 1.19 -16.64 8.77
N VAL A 289 2.36 -16.01 8.85
CA VAL A 289 2.88 -15.34 10.05
C VAL A 289 3.36 -13.96 9.60
N THR A 290 2.72 -12.91 10.12
CA THR A 290 3.20 -11.52 9.95
C THR A 290 3.72 -11.00 11.27
N VAL A 291 4.99 -10.60 11.31
CA VAL A 291 5.65 -9.94 12.44
C VAL A 291 5.95 -8.50 12.03
N VAL A 292 5.39 -7.56 12.78
CA VAL A 292 5.68 -6.13 12.65
C VAL A 292 6.48 -5.69 13.86
N ASN A 293 7.67 -5.15 13.64
CA ASN A 293 8.46 -4.52 14.68
C ASN A 293 8.76 -3.06 14.33
N LYS A 294 9.56 -2.38 15.17
CA LYS A 294 9.87 -0.94 15.06
C LYS A 294 10.37 -0.50 13.67
N TYR A 295 11.02 -1.38 12.91
CA TYR A 295 11.67 -1.04 11.64
C TYR A 295 11.36 -1.99 10.49
N ASN A 296 10.88 -3.19 10.80
CA ASN A 296 10.78 -4.28 9.85
C ASN A 296 9.38 -4.89 9.89
N ILE A 297 8.91 -5.32 8.71
CA ILE A 297 7.71 -6.11 8.54
C ILE A 297 8.14 -7.41 7.88
N TRP A 298 7.87 -8.54 8.52
CA TRP A 298 8.18 -9.87 7.99
C TRP A 298 6.88 -10.62 7.85
N SER A 299 6.60 -11.14 6.67
CA SER A 299 5.44 -11.98 6.43
C SER A 299 5.84 -13.22 5.65
N PHE A 300 5.27 -14.35 6.06
CA PHE A 300 5.59 -15.64 5.49
C PHE A 300 4.32 -16.46 5.42
N GLY A 301 4.03 -17.17 4.32
CA GLY A 301 3.00 -18.21 4.28
C GLY A 301 1.64 -17.84 3.69
N SER A 302 1.47 -16.63 3.16
CA SER A 302 0.23 -16.22 2.47
C SER A 302 0.54 -15.28 1.33
N SER A 303 -0.19 -15.43 0.21
CA SER A 303 -0.07 -14.54 -0.95
C SER A 303 -1.18 -13.49 -1.03
N PHE A 304 -2.06 -13.47 -0.03
CA PHE A 304 -3.34 -12.79 -0.09
C PHE A 304 -3.44 -11.58 0.85
N GLY A 305 -3.96 -10.47 0.31
CA GLY A 305 -4.40 -9.31 1.07
C GLY A 305 -3.33 -8.71 1.98
N GLU A 306 -3.73 -8.35 3.20
CA GLU A 306 -2.90 -7.64 4.18
C GLU A 306 -1.65 -8.41 4.63
N ASN A 307 -1.65 -9.73 4.47
CA ASN A 307 -0.51 -10.59 4.79
C ASN A 307 0.58 -10.49 3.72
N ALA A 308 0.24 -10.10 2.50
CA ALA A 308 1.17 -10.07 1.38
C ALA A 308 1.46 -8.65 0.88
N PHE A 309 0.45 -7.77 0.91
CA PHE A 309 0.57 -6.37 0.47
C PHE A 309 1.04 -5.51 1.64
N LEU A 310 2.31 -5.63 2.01
CA LEU A 310 2.84 -5.13 3.29
C LEU A 310 2.77 -3.60 3.45
N GLY A 311 2.58 -2.86 2.35
CA GLY A 311 2.29 -1.43 2.38
C GLY A 311 0.94 -1.08 3.04
N THR A 312 -0.06 -1.96 2.96
CA THR A 312 -1.44 -1.69 3.39
C THR A 312 -1.59 -1.65 4.91
N LYS A 313 -2.18 -2.66 5.57
CA LYS A 313 -2.38 -2.62 7.02
C LYS A 313 -1.08 -2.75 7.82
N SER A 314 -0.12 -3.55 7.34
CA SER A 314 1.12 -3.81 8.08
C SER A 314 1.97 -2.54 8.23
N LEU A 315 2.22 -1.81 7.14
CA LEU A 315 2.88 -0.51 7.20
C LEU A 315 1.90 0.61 7.54
N GLY A 316 0.87 0.80 6.71
CA GLY A 316 -0.03 1.94 6.76
C GLY A 316 -0.87 2.08 8.04
N LEU A 317 -1.07 1.00 8.81
CA LEU A 317 -1.70 1.06 10.13
C LEU A 317 -0.83 0.55 11.28
N ARG A 318 -0.32 -0.69 11.24
CA ARG A 318 0.35 -1.30 12.42
C ARG A 318 1.66 -0.58 12.74
N LEU A 319 2.56 -0.44 11.77
CA LEU A 319 3.80 0.31 11.97
C LEU A 319 3.56 1.83 12.04
N ALA A 320 2.67 2.35 11.20
CA ALA A 320 2.33 3.76 11.17
C ALA A 320 1.71 4.26 12.48
N SER A 321 0.87 3.48 13.15
CA SER A 321 0.29 3.85 14.46
C SER A 321 1.35 3.96 15.54
N TYR A 322 2.32 3.05 15.56
CA TYR A 322 3.47 3.13 16.47
C TYR A 322 4.35 4.36 16.18
N ARG A 323 4.65 4.64 14.91
CA ARG A 323 5.38 5.85 14.51
C ARG A 323 4.60 7.12 14.86
N GLY A 324 3.31 7.11 14.58
CA GLY A 324 2.37 8.16 14.92
C GLY A 324 2.39 8.51 16.39
N TRP A 325 2.27 7.50 17.26
CA TRP A 325 2.37 7.68 18.70
C TRP A 325 3.71 8.33 19.12
N LYS A 326 4.83 7.94 18.51
CA LYS A 326 6.15 8.52 18.82
C LYS A 326 6.34 9.94 18.30
N GLU A 327 5.80 10.24 17.13
CA GLU A 327 6.04 11.48 16.39
C GLU A 327 4.90 12.50 16.54
N GLY A 328 3.80 12.15 17.24
CA GLY A 328 2.68 13.03 17.52
C GLY A 328 1.63 13.12 16.39
N TRP A 329 1.33 12.00 15.72
CA TRP A 329 0.30 11.91 14.68
C TRP A 329 -0.48 10.59 14.76
N LEU A 330 -1.58 10.46 14.02
CA LEU A 330 -2.46 9.28 14.07
C LEU A 330 -2.48 8.55 12.74
N ALA A 331 -2.47 7.22 12.80
CA ALA A 331 -2.81 6.36 11.66
C ALA A 331 -4.13 5.65 11.99
N MET A 332 -5.15 5.84 11.17
CA MET A 332 -6.51 5.37 11.42
C MET A 332 -7.02 4.48 10.29
N ASN A 333 -7.78 3.45 10.66
CA ASN A 333 -8.57 2.65 9.74
C ASN A 333 -9.85 3.43 9.40
N ALA A 334 -9.80 4.22 8.33
CA ALA A 334 -10.87 5.14 7.99
C ALA A 334 -10.81 5.56 6.52
N ALA A 335 -11.99 5.76 5.95
CA ALA A 335 -12.13 6.47 4.68
C ALA A 335 -11.87 7.96 4.89
N LEU A 336 -11.28 8.61 3.91
CA LEU A 336 -11.10 10.05 3.81
C LEU A 336 -11.90 10.55 2.61
N ILE A 337 -12.89 11.41 2.90
CA ILE A 337 -13.84 11.90 1.90
C ILE A 337 -13.94 13.42 1.96
N ALA A 338 -14.37 14.02 0.85
CA ALA A 338 -14.88 15.38 0.81
C ALA A 338 -16.37 15.36 0.51
N ILE A 339 -17.14 16.22 1.17
CA ILE A 339 -18.55 16.45 0.90
C ILE A 339 -18.70 17.89 0.45
N LYS A 340 -19.23 18.08 -0.76
CA LYS A 340 -19.49 19.39 -1.34
C LYS A 340 -20.99 19.60 -1.49
N GLY A 341 -21.50 20.66 -0.89
CA GLY A 341 -22.93 21.02 -0.95
C GLY A 341 -23.28 21.92 -2.14
N PRO A 342 -24.59 22.19 -2.36
CA PRO A 342 -25.06 23.01 -3.48
C PRO A 342 -24.53 24.45 -3.49
N SER A 343 -24.16 24.99 -2.32
CA SER A 343 -23.54 26.32 -2.20
C SER A 343 -22.08 26.35 -2.66
N GLY A 344 -21.51 25.20 -3.03
CA GLY A 344 -20.09 25.04 -3.36
C GLY A 344 -19.17 24.88 -2.15
N LYS A 345 -19.70 25.00 -0.92
CA LYS A 345 -18.93 24.76 0.30
C LYS A 345 -18.55 23.29 0.42
N GLU A 346 -17.28 23.04 0.71
CA GLU A 346 -16.70 21.73 0.87
C GLU A 346 -16.22 21.50 2.30
N VAL A 347 -16.41 20.29 2.80
CA VAL A 347 -15.92 19.83 4.10
C VAL A 347 -15.25 18.47 3.96
N PHE A 348 -14.17 18.24 4.70
CA PHE A 348 -13.44 16.97 4.67
C PHE A 348 -13.72 16.14 5.91
N GLY A 349 -13.95 14.86 5.71
CA GLY A 349 -14.35 13.93 6.75
C GLY A 349 -13.47 12.69 6.80
N CYS A 350 -13.18 12.23 8.02
CA CYS A 350 -12.61 10.91 8.26
C CYS A 350 -13.72 9.99 8.79
N VAL A 351 -13.98 8.87 8.11
CA VAL A 351 -15.08 7.95 8.41
C VAL A 351 -14.50 6.59 8.80
N ALA A 352 -14.53 6.30 10.10
CA ALA A 352 -14.01 5.06 10.67
C ALA A 352 -15.16 4.09 10.94
N LEU A 353 -15.26 3.06 10.11
CA LEU A 353 -16.19 1.93 10.28
C LEU A 353 -15.41 0.62 10.38
N PRO A 354 -15.97 -0.43 11.02
CA PRO A 354 -15.42 -1.78 10.93
C PRO A 354 -15.31 -2.30 9.49
N LYS A 355 -14.61 -3.42 9.31
CA LYS A 355 -14.49 -4.10 8.00
C LYS A 355 -15.87 -4.60 7.55
N GLY A 356 -16.21 -4.40 6.27
CA GLY A 356 -17.49 -4.85 5.68
C GLY A 356 -18.72 -4.00 6.04
N VAL A 357 -18.54 -2.81 6.63
CA VAL A 357 -19.65 -1.96 7.11
C VAL A 357 -19.94 -0.78 6.18
N GLY A 358 -19.24 -0.63 5.05
CA GLY A 358 -19.59 0.41 4.09
C GLY A 358 -18.54 1.50 3.82
N LYS A 359 -17.28 1.36 4.27
CA LYS A 359 -16.28 2.45 4.12
C LYS A 359 -16.05 2.80 2.65
N THR A 360 -15.81 1.78 1.83
CA THR A 360 -15.55 1.95 0.41
C THR A 360 -16.80 2.43 -0.31
N GLU A 361 -17.98 1.93 0.07
CA GLU A 361 -19.26 2.38 -0.48
C GLU A 361 -19.51 3.86 -0.19
N ILE A 362 -19.29 4.32 1.05
CA ILE A 362 -19.41 5.74 1.41
C ILE A 362 -18.39 6.57 0.63
N ALA A 363 -17.14 6.10 0.51
CA ALA A 363 -16.10 6.85 -0.17
C ALA A 363 -16.31 6.96 -1.68
N THR A 364 -17.01 5.99 -2.26
CA THR A 364 -17.28 5.90 -3.71
C THR A 364 -18.73 6.22 -4.07
N MET A 365 -19.56 6.68 -3.12
CA MET A 365 -20.99 6.86 -3.36
C MET A 365 -21.28 7.98 -4.37
N THR A 366 -22.38 7.80 -5.11
CA THR A 366 -23.03 8.88 -5.86
C THR A 366 -24.23 9.37 -5.05
N PRO A 367 -24.23 10.61 -4.54
CA PRO A 367 -25.34 11.12 -3.73
C PRO A 367 -26.65 11.18 -4.53
N THR A 368 -27.75 10.78 -3.91
CA THR A 368 -29.11 10.94 -4.48
C THR A 368 -29.66 12.35 -4.28
N LEU A 369 -29.10 13.12 -3.34
CA LEU A 369 -29.50 14.50 -3.07
C LEU A 369 -28.93 15.44 -4.12
N GLN A 370 -29.82 16.16 -4.82
CA GLN A 370 -29.42 17.07 -5.88
C GLN A 370 -28.47 18.17 -5.38
N GLY A 371 -27.40 18.41 -6.14
CA GLY A 371 -26.37 19.43 -5.84
C GLY A 371 -25.37 19.03 -4.76
N TRP A 372 -25.49 17.84 -4.17
CA TRP A 372 -24.48 17.27 -3.27
C TRP A 372 -23.51 16.37 -4.01
N GLN A 373 -22.24 16.41 -3.61
CA GLN A 373 -21.18 15.55 -4.14
C GLN A 373 -20.40 14.94 -2.99
N VAL A 374 -20.00 13.68 -3.17
CA VAL A 374 -19.06 12.99 -2.29
C VAL A 374 -17.86 12.61 -3.14
N GLN A 375 -16.67 13.02 -2.68
CA GLN A 375 -15.43 12.81 -3.42
C GLN A 375 -14.45 11.97 -2.60
N LEU A 376 -13.81 11.01 -3.28
CA LEU A 376 -12.87 10.06 -2.71
C LEU A 376 -11.49 10.69 -2.55
N LEU A 377 -10.90 10.60 -1.35
CA LEU A 377 -9.45 10.79 -1.15
C LEU A 377 -8.76 9.47 -0.80
N GLY A 378 -9.43 8.59 -0.06
CA GLY A 378 -9.02 7.22 0.23
C GLY A 378 -10.13 6.49 1.00
N ASP A 379 -10.14 5.16 1.00
CA ASP A 379 -11.25 4.37 1.56
C ASP A 379 -10.92 3.64 2.87
N ASP A 380 -9.64 3.41 3.16
CA ASP A 380 -9.26 2.42 4.18
C ASP A 380 -8.22 2.89 5.20
N ILE A 381 -7.36 3.84 4.84
CA ILE A 381 -6.29 4.35 5.71
C ILE A 381 -6.22 5.87 5.65
N ALA A 382 -6.24 6.51 6.82
CA ALA A 382 -6.02 7.95 6.96
C ALA A 382 -4.86 8.23 7.94
N TRP A 383 -3.94 9.09 7.54
CA TRP A 383 -2.88 9.63 8.40
C TRP A 383 -3.21 11.06 8.78
N ILE A 384 -3.32 11.33 10.08
CA ILE A 384 -3.83 12.60 10.61
C ILE A 384 -2.73 13.29 11.41
N ARG A 385 -2.48 14.56 11.11
CA ARG A 385 -1.45 15.40 11.73
C ARG A 385 -2.03 16.72 12.20
N CYS A 386 -1.47 17.28 13.27
CA CYS A 386 -1.76 18.65 13.65
C CYS A 386 -0.90 19.61 12.80
N GLY A 387 -1.55 20.50 12.07
CA GLY A 387 -0.90 21.57 11.31
C GLY A 387 -0.41 22.70 12.21
N PRO A 388 0.45 23.61 11.70
CA PRO A 388 0.96 24.75 12.47
C PRO A 388 -0.13 25.69 13.01
N ASN A 389 -1.30 25.70 12.37
CA ASN A 389 -2.46 26.49 12.75
C ASN A 389 -3.35 25.80 13.81
N GLY A 390 -2.92 24.68 14.39
CA GLY A 390 -3.68 23.90 15.36
C GLY A 390 -4.82 23.06 14.78
N LYS A 391 -5.03 23.08 13.45
CA LYS A 391 -6.05 22.26 12.78
C LYS A 391 -5.52 20.87 12.47
N LEU A 392 -6.42 19.89 12.40
CA LEU A 392 -6.08 18.55 11.94
C LEU A 392 -6.08 18.48 10.42
N TYR A 393 -5.07 17.83 9.85
CA TYR A 393 -4.95 17.55 8.43
C TYR A 393 -4.84 16.05 8.21
N ALA A 394 -5.60 15.51 7.27
CA ALA A 394 -5.57 14.09 6.90
C ALA A 394 -5.05 13.88 5.49
N SER A 395 -4.25 12.84 5.30
CA SER A 395 -3.84 12.33 3.99
C SER A 395 -4.15 10.84 3.89
N ALA A 396 -4.57 10.38 2.71
CA ALA A 396 -4.64 8.96 2.40
C ALA A 396 -3.29 8.50 1.84
N PRO A 397 -2.56 7.59 2.51
CA PRO A 397 -1.24 7.18 2.05
C PRO A 397 -1.29 6.14 0.91
N ALA A 398 -2.40 5.43 0.75
CA ALA A 398 -2.57 4.44 -0.31
C ALA A 398 -2.62 5.09 -1.70
N ASN A 399 -2.36 4.28 -2.73
CA ASN A 399 -2.50 4.66 -4.14
C ASN A 399 -3.72 4.03 -4.81
N GLY A 400 -4.27 2.99 -4.19
CA GLY A 400 -5.40 2.22 -4.70
C GLY A 400 -6.25 1.66 -3.58
N LEU A 401 -7.34 1.02 -3.97
CA LEU A 401 -8.32 0.40 -3.08
C LEU A 401 -8.14 -1.11 -3.16
N PHE A 402 -8.18 -1.77 -2.00
CA PHE A 402 -8.30 -3.23 -1.88
C PHE A 402 -9.57 -3.51 -1.09
N ALA A 403 -10.67 -3.71 -1.79
CA ALA A 403 -12.00 -3.69 -1.19
C ALA A 403 -12.81 -4.94 -1.56
N CYS A 404 -13.74 -5.30 -0.68
CA CYS A 404 -14.72 -6.33 -0.96
C CYS A 404 -15.78 -5.73 -1.91
N PRO A 405 -16.29 -6.48 -2.91
CA PRO A 405 -17.44 -6.04 -3.66
C PRO A 405 -18.73 -6.04 -2.82
N ASP A 406 -18.83 -6.86 -1.78
CA ASP A 406 -20.04 -7.01 -0.95
C ASP A 406 -21.30 -7.12 -1.84
N ASP A 407 -22.32 -6.29 -1.63
CA ASP A 407 -23.55 -6.23 -2.44
C ASP A 407 -23.47 -5.21 -3.60
N ALA A 408 -22.26 -4.84 -4.04
CA ALA A 408 -22.09 -3.82 -5.07
C ALA A 408 -22.74 -4.25 -6.38
N SER A 409 -23.54 -3.35 -6.98
CA SER A 409 -24.17 -3.56 -8.28
C SER A 409 -24.05 -2.28 -9.13
N PRO A 410 -24.11 -2.39 -10.48
CA PRO A 410 -24.06 -1.24 -11.37
C PRO A 410 -25.02 -0.11 -10.99
N ASP A 411 -26.23 -0.45 -10.53
CA ASP A 411 -27.28 0.52 -10.18
C ASP A 411 -27.00 1.29 -8.89
N LYS A 412 -26.30 0.67 -7.94
CA LYS A 412 -26.02 1.25 -6.61
C LYS A 412 -24.62 1.86 -6.51
N ASN A 413 -23.67 1.32 -7.26
CA ASN A 413 -22.24 1.54 -7.06
C ASN A 413 -21.52 1.86 -8.38
N GLU A 414 -22.10 2.73 -9.20
CA GLU A 414 -21.59 3.07 -10.55
C GLU A 414 -20.08 3.41 -10.57
N ASN A 415 -19.59 4.17 -9.58
CA ASN A 415 -18.18 4.53 -9.49
C ASN A 415 -17.27 3.31 -9.34
N ILE A 416 -17.65 2.30 -8.54
CA ILE A 416 -16.90 1.05 -8.39
C ILE A 416 -16.83 0.31 -9.72
N PHE A 417 -17.95 0.20 -10.46
CA PHE A 417 -17.95 -0.49 -11.77
C PHE A 417 -17.14 0.24 -12.83
N LYS A 418 -17.14 1.58 -12.81
CA LYS A 418 -16.24 2.38 -13.67
C LYS A 418 -14.78 2.13 -13.34
N MET A 419 -14.42 2.03 -12.05
CA MET A 419 -13.06 1.68 -11.63
C MET A 419 -12.66 0.25 -12.04
N LEU A 420 -13.60 -0.71 -11.97
CA LEU A 420 -13.37 -2.10 -12.35
C LEU A 420 -13.32 -2.33 -13.86
N SER A 421 -13.75 -1.36 -14.68
CA SER A 421 -13.77 -1.49 -16.13
C SER A 421 -12.38 -1.55 -16.77
N LYS A 422 -11.35 -1.07 -16.06
CA LYS A 422 -10.00 -0.95 -16.59
C LYS A 422 -8.91 -1.07 -15.53
N ASN A 423 -7.81 -1.78 -15.85
CA ASN A 423 -6.61 -1.89 -15.02
C ASN A 423 -6.89 -2.38 -13.59
N ALA A 424 -7.69 -3.44 -13.47
CA ALA A 424 -8.14 -3.99 -12.19
C ALA A 424 -7.70 -5.44 -11.99
N ILE A 425 -7.50 -5.84 -10.74
CA ILE A 425 -7.21 -7.23 -10.37
C ILE A 425 -8.27 -7.68 -9.37
N LEU A 426 -9.10 -8.63 -9.75
CA LEU A 426 -10.07 -9.28 -8.87
C LEU A 426 -9.49 -10.57 -8.30
N VAL A 427 -9.94 -10.94 -7.11
CA VAL A 427 -9.52 -12.16 -6.42
C VAL A 427 -10.74 -12.89 -5.89
N ASN A 428 -10.84 -14.17 -6.20
CA ASN A 428 -11.89 -15.07 -5.73
C ASN A 428 -13.33 -14.65 -6.06
N CYS A 429 -13.53 -13.90 -7.14
CA CYS A 429 -14.85 -13.73 -7.75
C CYS A 429 -15.15 -14.89 -8.72
N ALA A 430 -16.42 -15.02 -9.12
CA ALA A 430 -16.79 -15.83 -10.26
C ALA A 430 -16.44 -15.10 -11.57
N THR A 431 -16.39 -15.86 -12.67
CA THR A 431 -16.31 -15.34 -14.03
C THR A 431 -17.40 -15.91 -14.91
N THR A 432 -17.69 -15.23 -16.00
CA THR A 432 -18.71 -15.66 -16.96
C THR A 432 -18.12 -16.11 -18.29
N SER A 433 -18.88 -16.84 -19.10
CA SER A 433 -18.48 -17.26 -20.45
C SER A 433 -18.24 -16.09 -21.40
N LYS A 434 -18.76 -14.89 -21.10
CA LYS A 434 -18.50 -13.65 -21.85
C LYS A 434 -17.28 -12.88 -21.33
N GLY A 435 -16.54 -13.45 -20.38
CA GLY A 435 -15.34 -12.84 -19.81
C GLY A 435 -15.63 -11.66 -18.90
N ARG A 436 -16.76 -11.68 -18.18
CA ARG A 436 -17.12 -10.72 -17.11
C ARG A 436 -16.79 -11.30 -15.74
N PHE A 437 -16.63 -10.45 -14.73
CA PHE A 437 -16.62 -10.88 -13.33
C PHE A 437 -18.05 -11.04 -12.79
N HIS A 438 -18.22 -11.85 -11.73
CA HIS A 438 -19.54 -12.11 -11.15
C HIS A 438 -19.48 -12.39 -9.62
N TRP A 439 -20.54 -12.00 -8.90
CA TRP A 439 -20.81 -12.24 -7.47
C TRP A 439 -22.32 -12.09 -7.18
N GLU A 440 -22.73 -12.30 -5.93
CA GLU A 440 -24.12 -12.42 -5.43
C GLU A 440 -25.09 -11.25 -5.68
N ALA A 441 -24.61 -10.12 -6.20
CA ALA A 441 -25.44 -8.95 -6.51
C ALA A 441 -25.59 -8.72 -8.03
N LEU A 442 -25.06 -9.66 -8.84
CA LEU A 442 -24.91 -9.52 -10.28
C LEU A 442 -25.81 -10.45 -11.10
N GLU A 443 -26.62 -11.29 -10.46
CA GLU A 443 -27.46 -12.30 -11.11
C GLU A 443 -28.42 -11.69 -12.12
N LYS A 444 -29.04 -10.56 -11.77
CA LYS A 444 -29.98 -9.85 -12.66
C LYS A 444 -29.32 -9.25 -13.91
N PHE A 445 -27.99 -9.25 -13.99
CA PHE A 445 -27.23 -8.75 -15.13
C PHE A 445 -26.65 -9.88 -16.00
N LEU A 446 -26.94 -11.14 -15.67
CA LEU A 446 -26.63 -12.29 -16.52
C LEU A 446 -27.54 -12.31 -17.74
N GLU A 447 -26.96 -12.66 -18.89
CA GLU A 447 -27.72 -12.93 -20.11
C GLU A 447 -28.11 -14.42 -20.15
N ASP A 448 -29.22 -14.76 -20.82
CA ASP A 448 -29.81 -16.12 -20.77
C ASP A 448 -28.86 -17.24 -21.24
N ASP A 449 -27.91 -16.93 -22.13
CA ASP A 449 -26.92 -17.87 -22.69
C ASP A 449 -25.59 -17.90 -21.91
N GLU A 450 -25.46 -17.09 -20.86
CA GLU A 450 -24.20 -16.87 -20.18
C GLU A 450 -23.99 -17.85 -19.03
N LYS A 451 -22.88 -18.59 -19.10
CA LYS A 451 -22.50 -19.57 -18.07
C LYS A 451 -21.59 -18.92 -17.05
N VAL A 452 -21.80 -19.25 -15.77
CA VAL A 452 -20.98 -18.74 -14.68
C VAL A 452 -20.08 -19.84 -14.13
N THR A 453 -18.80 -19.51 -13.93
CA THR A 453 -17.79 -20.34 -13.27
C THR A 453 -17.41 -19.71 -11.95
N ASP A 454 -17.68 -20.39 -10.85
CA ASP A 454 -17.46 -19.87 -9.50
C ASP A 454 -15.96 -19.68 -9.16
N TRP A 455 -15.71 -19.17 -7.96
CA TRP A 455 -14.35 -19.01 -7.42
C TRP A 455 -13.60 -20.34 -7.22
N LYS A 456 -14.28 -21.50 -7.17
CA LYS A 456 -13.70 -22.84 -7.11
C LYS A 456 -13.50 -23.50 -8.49
N ARG A 457 -13.78 -22.77 -9.57
CA ARG A 457 -13.75 -23.26 -10.96
C ARG A 457 -14.81 -24.33 -11.27
N GLN A 458 -15.98 -24.22 -10.65
CA GLN A 458 -17.14 -25.08 -10.83
C GLN A 458 -18.30 -24.30 -11.45
N GLU A 459 -19.03 -24.94 -12.37
CA GLU A 459 -20.23 -24.37 -12.99
C GLU A 459 -21.29 -23.99 -11.95
N TRP A 460 -21.71 -22.73 -11.98
CA TRP A 460 -22.65 -22.14 -11.04
C TRP A 460 -23.90 -21.63 -11.76
N THR A 461 -25.04 -21.75 -11.08
CA THR A 461 -26.31 -21.17 -11.52
C THR A 461 -27.02 -20.50 -10.34
N PRO A 462 -27.87 -19.49 -10.57
CA PRO A 462 -28.59 -18.78 -9.51
C PRO A 462 -29.47 -19.69 -8.62
N GLU A 463 -29.91 -20.85 -9.12
CA GLU A 463 -30.73 -21.81 -8.37
C GLU A 463 -29.93 -22.57 -7.30
N GLN A 464 -28.60 -22.56 -7.39
CA GLN A 464 -27.74 -23.25 -6.44
C GLN A 464 -27.61 -22.44 -5.14
N LYS A 465 -27.73 -23.11 -3.98
CA LYS A 465 -27.61 -22.49 -2.64
C LYS A 465 -26.17 -22.07 -2.25
N ARG A 466 -25.21 -22.14 -3.18
CA ARG A 466 -23.79 -21.85 -2.92
C ARG A 466 -23.44 -20.49 -3.50
N SER A 467 -22.59 -19.73 -2.81
CA SER A 467 -22.07 -18.45 -3.30
C SER A 467 -21.19 -18.61 -4.55
N PRO A 468 -21.37 -17.77 -5.60
CA PRO A 468 -20.49 -17.73 -6.77
C PRO A 468 -19.10 -17.18 -6.44
N ALA A 469 -19.00 -16.23 -5.51
CA ALA A 469 -17.74 -15.65 -5.03
C ALA A 469 -17.35 -16.20 -3.64
N HIS A 470 -16.08 -16.04 -3.26
CA HIS A 470 -15.62 -16.36 -1.91
C HIS A 470 -15.96 -15.21 -0.94
N MET A 471 -16.14 -15.50 0.36
CA MET A 471 -16.35 -14.46 1.39
C MET A 471 -15.21 -13.42 1.48
N ASN A 472 -14.00 -13.81 1.07
CA ASN A 472 -12.87 -12.89 0.92
C ASN A 472 -12.63 -12.50 -0.55
N CYS A 473 -13.69 -12.42 -1.36
CA CYS A 473 -13.60 -11.83 -2.69
C CYS A 473 -13.19 -10.36 -2.56
N HIS A 474 -12.20 -9.94 -3.34
CA HIS A 474 -11.74 -8.55 -3.32
C HIS A 474 -11.41 -8.08 -4.74
N TYR A 475 -11.38 -6.78 -4.91
CA TYR A 475 -10.81 -6.15 -6.08
C TYR A 475 -9.73 -5.14 -5.68
N THR A 476 -8.75 -5.01 -6.57
CA THR A 476 -7.66 -4.04 -6.48
C THR A 476 -7.76 -3.09 -7.66
N VAL A 477 -7.92 -1.79 -7.38
CA VAL A 477 -8.07 -0.71 -8.37
C VAL A 477 -7.26 0.52 -7.96
N LEU A 478 -6.97 1.40 -8.92
CA LEU A 478 -6.29 2.68 -8.64
C LEU A 478 -7.28 3.70 -8.06
N THR A 479 -6.83 4.53 -7.10
CA THR A 479 -7.65 5.64 -6.59
C THR A 479 -7.96 6.64 -7.71
N SER A 480 -6.99 6.87 -8.60
CA SER A 480 -7.13 7.78 -9.74
C SER A 480 -8.11 7.31 -10.82
N SER A 481 -8.58 6.05 -10.78
CA SER A 481 -9.63 5.59 -11.71
C SER A 481 -11.04 5.89 -11.19
N ALA A 482 -11.19 6.34 -9.94
CA ALA A 482 -12.49 6.73 -9.40
C ALA A 482 -13.01 7.99 -10.10
N PRO A 483 -14.21 7.97 -10.70
CA PRO A 483 -14.79 9.14 -11.34
C PRO A 483 -15.01 10.32 -10.36
N ASN A 484 -15.23 10.00 -9.09
CA ASN A 484 -15.43 10.96 -8.01
C ASN A 484 -14.15 11.24 -7.20
N VAL A 485 -12.95 10.90 -7.71
CA VAL A 485 -11.70 11.22 -7.00
C VAL A 485 -11.56 12.73 -6.78
N HIS A 486 -11.20 13.13 -5.56
CA HIS A 486 -10.96 14.52 -5.24
C HIS A 486 -9.59 14.97 -5.78
N PRO A 487 -9.45 16.14 -6.44
CA PRO A 487 -8.17 16.60 -7.01
C PRO A 487 -7.01 16.68 -6.02
N SER A 488 -7.31 16.88 -4.73
CA SER A 488 -6.32 16.97 -3.65
C SER A 488 -5.98 15.64 -2.97
N TRP A 489 -6.39 14.50 -3.51
CA TRP A 489 -6.15 13.18 -2.89
C TRP A 489 -4.65 12.88 -2.68
N GLU A 490 -3.76 13.45 -3.52
CA GLU A 490 -2.30 13.33 -3.39
C GLU A 490 -1.61 14.51 -2.68
N LEU A 491 -2.34 15.39 -1.99
CA LEU A 491 -1.68 16.46 -1.24
C LEU A 491 -0.84 15.87 -0.10
N SER A 492 0.48 16.06 -0.18
CA SER A 492 1.42 15.55 0.83
C SER A 492 1.18 16.12 2.22
N THR A 493 0.65 17.34 2.33
CA THR A 493 0.27 17.98 3.60
C THR A 493 -1.06 17.48 4.15
N GLY A 494 -1.84 16.75 3.35
CA GLY A 494 -3.22 16.40 3.64
C GLY A 494 -4.20 17.55 3.46
N VAL A 495 -5.48 17.25 3.67
CA VAL A 495 -6.62 18.17 3.63
C VAL A 495 -7.10 18.50 5.06
N PRO A 496 -7.62 19.72 5.30
CA PRO A 496 -8.07 20.11 6.64
C PRO A 496 -9.33 19.36 7.05
N LEU A 497 -9.27 18.58 8.13
CA LEU A 497 -10.40 17.81 8.63
C LEU A 497 -11.43 18.72 9.28
N SER A 498 -12.68 18.54 8.85
CA SER A 498 -13.86 19.25 9.35
C SER A 498 -14.67 18.39 10.32
N PHE A 499 -14.70 17.07 10.13
CA PHE A 499 -15.39 16.14 11.02
C PHE A 499 -14.72 14.76 11.04
N HIS A 500 -15.02 13.99 12.08
CA HIS A 500 -14.65 12.58 12.20
C HIS A 500 -15.89 11.81 12.63
N ASN A 501 -16.20 10.72 11.94
CA ASN A 501 -17.32 9.84 12.26
C ASN A 501 -16.79 8.49 12.76
N PHE A 502 -17.22 8.10 13.96
CA PHE A 502 -17.02 6.78 14.51
C PHE A 502 -18.37 6.10 14.61
N THR A 503 -18.47 4.91 14.03
CA THR A 503 -19.62 4.02 14.24
C THR A 503 -19.02 2.72 14.75
N ALA A 504 -19.30 2.43 16.02
CA ALA A 504 -18.76 1.28 16.76
C ALA A 504 -19.54 0.02 16.42
#